data_AF-A0A662PHE2-F1
#
_entry.id   AF-A0A662PHE2-F1
#
_cell.length_a   1.000
_cell.length_b   1.000
_cell.length_c   1.000
_cell.angle_alpha   90.00
_cell.angle_beta   90.00
_cell.angle_gamma   90.00
#
_symmetry.space_group_name_H-M   'P 1'
#
loop_
_entity.id
_entity.type
_entity.pdbx_description
1 polymer ?
#
loop_
_entity_poly.entity_id
_entity_poly.type
_entity_poly.pdbx_seq_one_letter_code
_entity_poly.pdbx_strand_id
1 'polypeptide(L)'
;MLRPKSMERVLLVGSKERLEEVLETIRELRVLHLEEFTGTEKGKPLEGSEEISEKLISLRSVLSRLSEEIRQVYSELNPIHKITEEEIEKKEKEILNIISRLQSLLEERDKTKSTLNDKKSEINLLRILESLDIRLDVFHEYETIDYKVGVTQTELN
;
A
#
# COMPACT_ATOMS: atom_id res chain seq x y z
N MET A 1 -8.84 3.73 42.52
CA MET A 1 -9.34 3.26 41.20
C MET A 1 -9.78 4.48 40.40
N LEU A 2 -9.30 4.64 39.16
CA LEU A 2 -9.81 5.65 38.25
C LEU A 2 -11.24 5.28 37.87
N ARG A 3 -12.21 6.15 38.16
CA ARG A 3 -13.58 6.02 37.68
C ARG A 3 -13.72 6.77 36.35
N PRO A 4 -14.50 6.27 35.38
CA PRO A 4 -14.81 7.01 34.17
C PRO A 4 -15.37 8.39 34.52
N LYS A 5 -14.94 9.42 33.79
CA LYS A 5 -15.51 10.77 33.92
C LYS A 5 -16.90 10.76 33.28
N SER A 6 -17.88 11.39 33.93
CA SER A 6 -19.22 11.55 33.35
C SER A 6 -19.12 12.28 32.01
N MET A 7 -19.78 11.74 30.98
CA MET A 7 -19.89 12.35 29.66
C MET A 7 -21.35 12.72 29.42
N GLU A 8 -21.56 13.89 28.83
CA GLU A 8 -22.90 14.37 28.46
C GLU A 8 -23.03 14.44 26.94
N ARG A 9 -24.21 14.11 26.45
CA ARG A 9 -24.55 14.24 25.03
C ARG A 9 -24.99 15.67 24.75
N VAL A 10 -24.34 16.32 23.80
CA VAL A 10 -24.64 17.70 23.40
C VAL A 10 -25.08 17.75 21.94
N LEU A 11 -26.09 18.58 21.64
CA LEU A 11 -26.51 18.89 20.27
C LEU A 11 -26.04 20.31 19.93
N LEU A 12 -25.19 20.44 18.91
CA LEU A 12 -24.73 21.74 18.41
C LEU A 12 -25.62 22.20 17.27
N VAL A 13 -26.11 23.43 17.36
CA VAL A 13 -26.90 24.10 16.31
C VAL A 13 -26.24 25.44 16.03
N GLY A 14 -26.00 25.74 14.75
CA GLY A 14 -25.33 26.96 14.34
C GLY A 14 -25.60 27.30 12.88
N SER A 15 -25.17 28.51 12.49
CA SER A 15 -25.22 28.92 11.08
C SER A 15 -24.26 28.08 10.24
N LYS A 16 -24.70 27.70 9.04
CA LYS A 16 -23.87 26.98 8.06
C LYS A 16 -22.64 27.77 7.66
N GLU A 17 -22.72 29.10 7.65
CA GLU A 17 -21.63 30.01 7.29
C GLU A 17 -20.45 29.95 8.26
N ARG A 18 -20.66 29.50 9.51
CA ARG A 18 -19.63 29.35 10.53
C ARG A 18 -19.24 27.90 10.82
N LEU A 19 -19.72 26.97 9.99
CA LEU A 19 -19.50 25.54 10.22
C LEU A 19 -18.00 25.21 10.30
N GLU A 20 -17.21 25.77 9.38
CA GLU A 20 -15.77 25.52 9.29
C GLU A 20 -15.01 26.05 10.53
N GLU A 21 -15.26 27.29 10.94
CA GLU A 21 -14.68 27.89 12.15
C GLU A 21 -15.01 27.09 13.42
N VAL A 22 -16.27 26.63 13.54
CA VAL A 22 -16.72 25.81 14.67
C VAL A 22 -16.04 24.45 14.67
N LEU A 23 -15.93 23.80 13.50
CA LEU A 23 -15.26 22.50 13.38
C LEU A 23 -13.78 22.61 13.75
N GLU A 24 -13.09 23.65 13.31
CA GLU A 24 -11.68 23.85 13.63
C GLU A 24 -11.48 24.09 15.14
N THR A 25 -12.33 24.92 15.75
CA THR A 25 -12.30 25.15 17.20
C THR A 25 -12.52 23.84 17.99
N ILE A 26 -13.48 23.01 17.57
CA ILE A 26 -13.75 21.71 18.20
C ILE A 26 -12.53 20.78 18.05
N ARG A 27 -11.91 20.75 16.87
CA ARG A 27 -10.70 19.96 16.60
C ARG A 27 -9.53 20.37 17.49
N GLU A 28 -9.34 21.67 17.71
CA GLU A 28 -8.28 22.19 18.58
C GLU A 28 -8.51 21.82 20.04
N LEU A 29 -9.74 21.96 20.53
CA LEU A 29 -10.08 21.70 21.93
C LEU A 29 -10.00 20.21 22.28
N ARG A 30 -10.28 19.29 21.33
CA ARG A 30 -10.26 17.83 21.53
C ARG A 30 -11.12 17.35 22.70
N VAL A 31 -12.25 18.02 22.95
CA VAL A 31 -13.14 17.73 24.10
C VAL A 31 -14.40 16.94 23.74
N LEU A 32 -14.67 16.72 22.46
CA LEU A 32 -15.89 16.07 21.98
C LEU A 32 -15.59 14.74 21.29
N HIS A 33 -16.48 13.78 21.50
CA HIS A 33 -16.58 12.57 20.68
C HIS A 33 -17.78 12.74 19.75
N LEU A 34 -17.55 12.64 18.44
CA LEU A 34 -18.60 12.82 17.44
C LEU A 34 -19.37 11.51 17.24
N GLU A 35 -20.70 11.59 17.27
CA GLU A 35 -21.59 10.49 16.93
C GLU A 35 -22.18 10.70 15.53
N GLU A 36 -22.55 9.60 14.86
CA GLU A 36 -23.24 9.71 13.58
C GLU A 36 -24.63 10.33 13.78
N PHE A 37 -24.91 11.38 13.03
CA PHE A 37 -26.20 12.06 13.09
C PHE A 37 -27.28 11.19 12.44
N THR A 38 -28.30 10.82 13.21
CA THR A 38 -29.39 9.91 12.77
C THR A 38 -30.53 10.62 12.03
N GLY A 39 -30.37 11.91 11.69
CA GLY A 39 -31.37 12.65 10.92
C GLY A 39 -31.39 12.25 9.44
N THR A 40 -32.50 12.58 8.76
CA THR A 40 -32.72 12.26 7.34
C THR A 40 -31.88 13.11 6.39
N GLU A 41 -31.51 14.33 6.79
CA GLU A 41 -30.70 15.23 5.98
C GLU A 41 -29.23 15.16 6.43
N LYS A 42 -28.42 14.43 5.65
CA LYS A 42 -26.96 14.44 5.82
C LYS A 42 -26.38 15.66 5.11
N GLY A 43 -25.47 16.36 5.77
CA GLY A 43 -24.69 17.43 5.17
C GLY A 43 -23.77 16.91 4.04
N LYS A 44 -23.18 17.83 3.29
CA LYS A 44 -22.12 17.51 2.33
C LYS A 44 -20.75 17.75 2.99
N PRO A 45 -19.71 17.00 2.60
CA PRO A 45 -18.34 17.34 2.95
C PRO A 45 -17.99 18.79 2.59
N LEU A 46 -17.00 19.35 3.27
CA LEU A 46 -16.45 20.65 2.92
C LEU A 46 -15.81 20.59 1.53
N GLU A 47 -15.73 21.73 0.87
CA GLU A 47 -15.04 21.85 -0.42
C GLU A 47 -13.58 21.39 -0.29
N GLY A 48 -13.04 20.74 -1.33
CA GLY A 48 -11.69 20.16 -1.30
C GLY A 48 -11.53 18.84 -0.52
N SER A 49 -12.56 18.39 0.22
CA SER A 49 -12.49 17.12 0.98
C SER A 49 -12.25 15.90 0.07
N GLU A 50 -12.81 15.92 -1.14
CA GLU A 50 -12.69 14.82 -2.11
C GLU A 50 -11.25 14.67 -2.61
N GLU A 51 -10.61 15.77 -2.99
CA GLU A 51 -9.21 15.76 -3.44
C GLU A 51 -8.25 15.26 -2.34
N ILE A 52 -8.46 15.69 -1.10
CA ILE A 52 -7.67 15.23 0.05
C ILE A 52 -7.90 13.72 0.28
N SER A 53 -9.15 13.26 0.15
CA SER A 53 -9.50 11.84 0.31
C SER A 53 -8.81 10.98 -0.75
N GLU A 54 -8.83 11.38 -2.03
CA GLU A 54 -8.15 10.68 -3.12
C GLU A 54 -6.64 10.58 -2.89
N LYS A 55 -6.01 11.67 -2.44
CA LYS A 55 -4.58 11.68 -2.08
C LYS A 55 -4.28 10.73 -0.92
N LEU A 56 -5.11 10.72 0.13
CA LEU A 56 -4.96 9.81 1.27
C LEU A 56 -5.14 8.34 0.88
N ILE A 57 -6.08 8.03 -0.02
CA ILE A 57 -6.27 6.67 -0.54
C ILE A 57 -5.04 6.24 -1.33
N SER A 58 -4.51 7.12 -2.18
CA SER A 58 -3.28 6.87 -2.95
C SER A 58 -2.09 6.60 -2.03
N LEU A 59 -1.91 7.41 -0.98
CA LEU A 59 -0.91 7.20 0.06
C LEU A 59 -1.06 5.85 0.74
N ARG A 60 -2.28 5.51 1.17
CA ARG A 60 -2.56 4.23 1.84
C ARG A 60 -2.27 3.03 0.93
N SER A 61 -2.57 3.14 -0.37
CA SER A 61 -2.28 2.12 -1.37
C SER A 61 -0.78 1.89 -1.54
N VAL A 62 0.02 2.95 -1.55
CA VAL A 62 1.49 2.83 -1.59
C VAL A 62 2.01 2.22 -0.30
N LEU A 63 1.55 2.69 0.86
CA LEU A 63 1.96 2.18 2.17
C LEU A 63 1.64 0.69 2.35
N SER A 64 0.52 0.21 1.82
CA SER A 64 0.13 -1.20 1.94
C SER A 64 1.04 -2.16 1.16
N ARG A 65 1.74 -1.65 0.13
CA ARG A 65 2.70 -2.42 -0.68
C ARG A 65 4.11 -2.47 -0.07
N LEU A 66 4.38 -1.69 0.99
CA LEU A 66 5.64 -1.69 1.72
C LEU A 66 5.71 -2.89 2.67
N SER A 67 6.94 -3.30 3.03
CA SER A 67 7.15 -4.43 3.94
C SER A 67 6.63 -4.11 5.35
N GLU A 68 6.38 -5.15 6.14
CA GLU A 68 5.93 -5.01 7.53
C GLU A 68 6.97 -4.30 8.40
N GLU A 69 8.27 -4.53 8.16
CA GLU A 69 9.33 -3.86 8.94
C GLU A 69 9.29 -2.34 8.74
N ILE A 70 9.09 -1.89 7.49
CA ILE A 70 8.97 -0.45 7.19
C ILE A 70 7.73 0.13 7.89
N ARG A 71 6.60 -0.58 7.86
CA ARG A 71 5.35 -0.13 8.49
C ARG A 71 5.45 -0.07 10.02
N GLN A 72 6.20 -0.98 10.64
CA GLN A 72 6.46 -0.95 12.09
C GLN A 72 7.26 0.28 12.52
N VAL A 73 8.29 0.67 11.77
CA VAL A 73 9.06 1.92 12.04
C VAL A 73 8.13 3.13 12.06
N TYR A 74 7.13 3.20 11.18
CA TYR A 74 6.14 4.28 11.19
C TYR A 74 5.21 4.25 12.41
N SER A 75 4.87 3.06 12.94
CA SER A 75 4.01 2.94 14.11
C SER A 75 4.68 3.47 15.39
N GLU A 76 6.01 3.49 15.43
CA GLU A 76 6.81 4.03 16.54
C GLU A 76 7.02 5.56 16.43
N LEU A 77 6.80 6.15 15.26
CA LEU A 77 6.82 7.60 15.08
C LEU A 77 5.59 8.23 15.73
N ASN A 78 5.80 8.79 16.91
CA ASN A 78 4.77 9.45 17.71
C ASN A 78 4.06 10.55 16.88
N PRO A 79 2.75 10.43 16.56
CA PRO A 79 2.07 11.28 15.57
C PRO A 79 1.74 12.71 16.08
N ILE A 80 2.48 13.23 17.06
CA ILE A 80 2.22 14.53 17.70
C ILE A 80 3.11 15.63 17.11
N HIS A 81 3.35 15.61 15.80
CA HIS A 81 3.85 16.82 15.14
C HIS A 81 2.64 17.62 14.68
N LYS A 82 2.39 18.79 15.28
CA LYS A 82 1.46 19.77 14.69
C LYS A 82 2.10 20.23 13.38
N ILE A 83 1.61 19.71 12.26
CA ILE A 83 2.02 20.17 10.94
C ILE A 83 1.21 21.44 10.65
N THR A 84 1.87 22.53 10.31
CA THR A 84 1.19 23.77 9.87
C THR A 84 0.68 23.63 8.43
N GLU A 85 -0.27 24.46 8.02
CA GLU A 85 -0.84 24.41 6.66
C GLU A 85 0.21 24.61 5.56
N GLU A 86 1.15 25.56 5.75
CA GLU A 86 2.29 25.77 4.86
C GLU A 86 3.22 24.54 4.79
N GLU A 87 3.40 23.84 5.91
CA GLU A 87 4.16 22.59 5.94
C GLU A 87 3.40 21.46 5.23
N ILE A 88 2.05 21.44 5.30
CA ILE A 88 1.23 20.49 4.55
C ILE A 88 1.42 20.70 3.05
N GLU A 89 1.30 21.92 2.54
CA GLU A 89 1.48 22.20 1.10
C GLU A 89 2.89 21.84 0.61
N LYS A 90 3.92 22.18 1.40
CA LYS A 90 5.30 21.83 1.06
C LYS A 90 5.52 20.32 1.08
N LYS A 91 5.03 19.66 2.14
CA LYS A 91 5.08 18.20 2.26
C LYS A 91 4.24 17.53 1.19
N GLU A 92 3.18 18.14 0.69
CA GLU A 92 2.33 17.55 -0.33
C GLU A 92 3.11 17.28 -1.62
N LYS A 93 3.86 18.27 -2.10
CA LYS A 93 4.73 18.07 -3.28
C LYS A 93 5.80 17.02 -3.04
N GLU A 94 6.41 17.03 -1.85
CA GLU A 94 7.39 16.02 -1.45
C GLU A 94 6.76 14.62 -1.41
N ILE A 95 5.56 14.50 -0.85
CA ILE A 95 4.79 13.26 -0.74
C ILE A 95 4.41 12.73 -2.12
N LEU A 96 3.94 13.58 -3.04
CA LEU A 96 3.62 13.18 -4.41
C LEU A 96 4.86 12.69 -5.17
N ASN A 97 6.01 13.35 -4.98
CA ASN A 97 7.28 12.90 -5.55
C ASN A 97 7.76 11.57 -4.94
N ILE A 98 7.56 11.38 -3.64
CA ILE A 98 7.86 10.11 -2.96
C ILE A 98 6.95 9.00 -3.48
N ILE A 99 5.65 9.26 -3.63
CA ILE A 99 4.68 8.30 -4.19
C ILE A 99 5.12 7.87 -5.59
N SER A 100 5.37 8.81 -6.49
CA SER A 100 5.75 8.49 -7.87
C SER A 100 7.05 7.70 -7.92
N ARG A 101 8.05 8.10 -7.12
CA ARG A 101 9.32 7.36 -7.01
C ARG A 101 9.13 5.95 -6.48
N LEU A 102 8.31 5.76 -5.44
CA LEU A 102 8.00 4.46 -4.88
C LEU A 102 7.26 3.57 -5.88
N GLN A 103 6.31 4.12 -6.64
CA GLN A 103 5.62 3.39 -7.70
C GLN A 103 6.60 2.87 -8.75
N SER A 104 7.52 3.71 -9.25
CA SER A 104 8.54 3.28 -10.19
C SER A 104 9.44 2.18 -9.62
N LEU A 105 9.88 2.30 -8.36
CA LEU A 105 10.69 1.27 -7.71
C LEU A 105 9.94 -0.05 -7.53
N LEU A 106 8.64 0.00 -7.22
CA LEU A 106 7.79 -1.19 -7.11
C LEU A 106 7.63 -1.88 -8.48
N GLU A 107 7.45 -1.12 -9.55
CA GLU A 107 7.40 -1.66 -10.92
C GLU A 107 8.72 -2.30 -11.34
N GLU A 108 9.86 -1.65 -11.07
CA GLU A 108 11.19 -2.20 -11.32
C GLU A 108 11.44 -3.50 -10.54
N ARG A 109 11.04 -3.54 -9.27
CA ARG A 109 11.10 -4.74 -8.44
C ARG A 109 10.25 -5.86 -9.04
N ASP A 110 9.03 -5.57 -9.45
CA ASP A 110 8.10 -6.57 -10.00
C ASP A 110 8.62 -7.15 -11.32
N LYS A 111 9.18 -6.29 -12.20
CA LYS A 111 9.87 -6.71 -13.43
C LYS A 111 11.06 -7.62 -13.11
N THR A 112 11.93 -7.19 -12.20
CA THR A 112 13.11 -7.97 -11.79
C THR A 112 12.73 -9.33 -11.22
N LYS A 113 11.67 -9.38 -10.40
CA LYS A 113 11.15 -10.62 -9.81
C LYS A 113 10.58 -11.56 -10.88
N SER A 114 9.89 -11.03 -11.88
CA SER A 114 9.41 -11.81 -13.03
C SER A 114 10.60 -12.43 -13.78
N THR A 115 11.58 -11.62 -14.18
CA THR A 115 12.77 -12.11 -14.90
C THR A 115 13.54 -13.15 -14.10
N LEU A 116 13.64 -12.98 -12.78
CA LEU A 116 14.26 -13.97 -11.90
C LEU A 116 13.50 -15.31 -11.91
N ASN A 117 12.17 -15.28 -11.89
CA ASN A 117 11.35 -16.48 -11.95
C ASN A 117 11.44 -17.18 -13.32
N ASP A 118 11.47 -16.41 -14.41
CA ASP A 118 11.66 -16.94 -15.76
C ASP A 118 13.01 -17.65 -15.87
N LYS A 119 14.08 -17.01 -15.39
CA LYS A 119 15.43 -17.60 -15.36
C LYS A 119 15.53 -18.82 -14.45
N LYS A 120 14.85 -18.82 -13.29
CA LYS A 120 14.77 -20.01 -12.44
C LYS A 120 14.06 -21.17 -13.14
N SER A 121 13.00 -20.87 -13.89
CA SER A 121 12.28 -21.88 -14.67
C SER A 121 13.16 -22.46 -15.78
N GLU A 122 13.90 -21.60 -16.49
CA GLU A 122 14.90 -22.00 -17.49
C GLU A 122 16.00 -22.90 -16.87
N ILE A 123 16.56 -22.49 -15.73
CA ILE A 123 17.56 -23.30 -15.00
C ILE A 123 16.99 -24.64 -14.57
N ASN A 124 15.74 -24.70 -14.10
CA ASN A 124 15.12 -25.97 -13.70
C ASN A 124 14.95 -26.91 -14.91
N LEU A 125 14.61 -26.40 -16.09
CA LEU A 125 14.56 -27.21 -17.31
C LEU A 125 15.94 -27.73 -17.68
N LEU A 126 16.98 -26.88 -17.62
CA LEU A 126 18.35 -27.30 -17.91
C LEU A 126 18.87 -28.35 -16.91
N ARG A 127 18.51 -28.24 -15.63
CA ARG A 127 18.86 -29.25 -14.61
C ARG A 127 18.24 -30.62 -14.88
N ILE A 128 17.03 -30.67 -15.42
CA ILE A 128 16.41 -31.93 -15.84
C ILE A 128 17.23 -32.54 -16.97
N LEU A 129 17.70 -31.75 -17.93
CA LEU A 129 18.57 -32.23 -19.00
C LEU A 129 19.93 -32.71 -18.50
N GLU A 130 20.52 -32.00 -17.53
CA GLU A 130 21.76 -32.42 -16.86
C GLU A 130 21.59 -33.80 -16.20
N SER A 131 20.45 -34.07 -15.58
CA SER A 131 20.18 -35.36 -14.92
C SER A 131 20.01 -36.55 -15.87
N LEU A 132 19.80 -36.30 -17.17
CA LEU A 132 19.63 -37.36 -18.17
C LEU A 132 20.98 -37.96 -18.65
N ASP A 133 22.12 -37.44 -18.17
CA ASP A 133 23.50 -37.88 -18.49
C ASP A 133 23.69 -38.17 -20.00
N ILE A 134 23.10 -37.32 -20.83
CA ILE A 134 23.12 -37.50 -22.28
C ILE A 134 24.45 -36.99 -22.79
N ARG A 135 25.25 -37.90 -23.37
CA ARG A 135 26.46 -37.57 -24.10
C ARG A 135 26.13 -36.85 -25.41
N LEU A 136 25.91 -35.54 -25.34
CA LEU A 136 25.67 -34.66 -26.49
C LEU A 136 26.82 -34.71 -27.52
N ASP A 137 28.01 -35.06 -27.03
CA ASP A 137 29.21 -35.40 -27.78
C ASP A 137 29.13 -36.76 -28.51
N VAL A 138 27.99 -37.42 -28.60
CA VAL A 138 27.82 -38.60 -29.46
C VAL A 138 26.95 -38.29 -30.68
N PHE A 139 26.30 -37.12 -30.67
CA PHE A 139 25.28 -36.78 -31.63
C PHE A 139 25.77 -35.89 -32.80
N HIS A 140 27.05 -35.52 -32.82
CA HIS A 140 27.59 -34.61 -33.84
C HIS A 140 27.78 -35.21 -35.23
N GLU A 141 27.62 -36.53 -35.39
CA GLU A 141 27.61 -37.19 -36.71
C GLU A 141 26.22 -37.19 -37.36
N TYR A 142 25.18 -36.78 -36.64
CA TYR A 142 23.82 -36.70 -37.15
C TYR A 142 23.50 -35.29 -37.64
N GLU A 143 23.00 -35.18 -38.87
CA GLU A 143 22.52 -33.91 -39.44
C GLU A 143 21.24 -33.39 -38.75
N THR A 144 20.41 -34.30 -38.25
CA THR A 144 19.12 -33.97 -37.64
C THR A 144 18.78 -34.94 -36.51
N ILE A 145 18.25 -34.41 -35.40
CA ILE A 145 17.85 -35.18 -34.23
C ILE A 145 16.43 -34.77 -33.87
N ASP A 146 15.51 -35.73 -33.84
CA ASP A 146 14.16 -35.54 -33.31
C ASP A 146 14.12 -36.01 -31.86
N TYR A 147 13.53 -35.22 -30.96
CA TYR A 147 13.49 -35.53 -29.54
C TYR A 147 12.16 -35.14 -28.89
N LYS A 148 11.76 -35.93 -27.88
CA LYS A 148 10.61 -35.62 -27.02
C LYS A 148 11.06 -35.66 -25.56
N VAL A 149 10.91 -34.52 -24.88
CA VAL A 149 11.17 -34.40 -23.44
C VAL A 149 9.86 -34.09 -22.75
N GLY A 150 9.64 -34.71 -21.58
CA GLY A 150 8.46 -34.48 -20.76
C GLY A 150 8.79 -34.67 -19.28
N VAL A 151 8.01 -34.03 -18.42
CA VAL A 151 8.04 -34.25 -16.98
C VAL A 151 6.76 -34.96 -16.55
N THR A 152 6.88 -35.89 -15.61
CA THR A 152 5.73 -36.51 -14.94
C THR A 152 5.81 -36.21 -13.46
N GLN A 153 4.69 -35.96 -12.80
CA GLN A 153 4.66 -35.82 -11.34
C GLN A 153 4.76 -37.22 -10.73
N THR A 154 5.81 -37.45 -9.95
CA THR A 154 5.89 -38.64 -9.11
C THR A 154 5.15 -38.34 -7.81
N GLU A 155 3.94 -38.86 -7.66
CA GLU A 155 3.30 -38.90 -6.34
C GLU A 155 4.05 -39.93 -5.50
N LEU A 156 4.93 -39.45 -4.62
CA LEU A 156 5.56 -40.26 -3.57
C LEU A 156 4.50 -40.51 -2.48
N ASN A 157 4.02 -41.74 -2.40
CA ASN A 157 3.33 -42.28 -1.22
C ASN A 157 4.29 -42.40 -0.04
#